data_AF-A0A3B9CTL2-F1
#
_entry.id   AF-A0A3B9CTL2-F1
#
_cell.length_a   1.000
_cell.length_b   1.000
_cell.length_c   1.000
_cell.angle_alpha   90.00
_cell.angle_beta   90.00
_cell.angle_gamma   90.00
#
_symmetry.space_group_name_H-M   'P 1'
#
loop_
_entity.id
_entity.type
_entity.pdbx_description
1 polymer ?
#
loop_
_entity_poly.entity_id
_entity_poly.type
_entity_poly.pdbx_seq_one_letter_code
_entity_poly.pdbx_strand_id
1 'polypeptide(L)'
;MNAELKSYGGLRCRIFDNLPAGSAPQKLVVLCHGFGAPGDDLAQFGPELIRSSDAVQETCRFVFPEAPIDLGDHGIPGGRAWWPVNMAALARINETRSFEELTTMDPPGMAEA
;
A
#
# COMPACT_ATOMS: atom_id res chain seq x y z
N MET A 1 -16.66 6.86 -12.48
CA MET A 1 -15.57 6.45 -11.57
C MET A 1 -15.85 7.02 -10.19
N ASN A 2 -16.00 6.12 -9.24
CA ASN A 2 -16.18 6.44 -7.83
C ASN A 2 -14.81 6.61 -7.18
N ALA A 3 -14.70 7.59 -6.28
CA ALA A 3 -13.52 7.81 -5.45
C ALA A 3 -13.97 8.11 -4.02
N GLU A 4 -13.47 7.36 -3.04
CA GLU A 4 -13.85 7.48 -1.64
C GLU A 4 -12.61 7.45 -0.73
N LEU A 5 -12.67 8.20 0.37
CA LEU A 5 -11.75 8.07 1.50
C LEU A 5 -12.50 7.42 2.67
N LYS A 6 -11.97 6.31 3.18
CA LYS A 6 -12.60 5.57 4.29
C LYS A 6 -11.56 4.97 5.22
N SER A 7 -11.93 4.75 6.48
CA SER A 7 -11.09 4.03 7.45
C SER A 7 -11.45 2.54 7.49
N TYR A 8 -10.44 1.67 7.40
CA TYR A 8 -10.57 0.22 7.61
C TYR A 8 -9.47 -0.24 8.56
N GLY A 9 -9.84 -0.90 9.67
CA GLY A 9 -8.85 -1.39 10.64
C GLY A 9 -7.93 -0.30 11.20
N GLY A 10 -8.41 0.95 11.28
CA GLY A 10 -7.62 2.11 11.69
C GLY A 10 -6.76 2.74 10.59
N LEU A 11 -6.69 2.14 9.40
CA LEU A 11 -5.95 2.66 8.26
C LEU A 11 -6.84 3.58 7.41
N ARG A 12 -6.30 4.73 7.02
CA ARG A 12 -6.95 5.60 6.03
C ARG A 12 -6.73 5.01 4.64
N CYS A 13 -7.82 4.75 3.93
CA CYS A 13 -7.80 4.08 2.63
C CYS A 13 -8.44 4.96 1.55
N ARG A 14 -7.75 5.11 0.42
CA ARG A 14 -8.33 5.66 -0.83
C ARG A 14 -8.91 4.52 -1.64
N ILE A 15 -10.14 4.67 -2.11
CA ILE A 15 -10.89 3.61 -2.79
C ILE A 15 -11.29 4.12 -4.16
N PHE A 16 -11.08 3.30 -5.20
CA PHE A 16 -11.50 3.60 -6.56
C PHE A 16 -12.21 2.39 -7.18
N ASP A 17 -13.33 2.64 -7.84
CA ASP A 17 -14.03 1.66 -8.68
C ASP A 17 -14.94 2.35 -9.72
N ASN A 18 -15.62 1.57 -10.55
CA ASN A 18 -16.69 2.07 -11.43
C ASN A 18 -18.00 1.28 -11.23
N LEU A 19 -18.20 0.75 -10.04
CA LEU A 19 -19.30 -0.16 -9.72
C LEU A 19 -20.58 0.63 -9.41
N PRO A 20 -21.77 0.06 -9.66
CA PRO A 20 -23.03 0.66 -9.23
C PRO A 20 -23.04 0.90 -7.70
N ALA A 21 -23.65 2.00 -7.28
CA ALA A 21 -23.75 2.34 -5.86
C ALA A 21 -24.40 1.18 -5.06
N GLY A 22 -23.81 0.84 -3.91
CA GLY A 22 -24.29 -0.25 -3.05
C GLY A 22 -23.92 -1.66 -3.52
N SER A 23 -23.30 -1.83 -4.69
CA SER A 23 -22.80 -3.14 -5.13
C SER A 23 -21.48 -3.51 -4.44
N ALA A 24 -21.29 -4.82 -4.24
CA ALA A 24 -20.02 -5.37 -3.80
C ALA A 24 -19.13 -5.68 -5.01
N PRO A 25 -17.81 -5.42 -4.92
CA PRO A 25 -16.88 -5.85 -5.96
C PRO A 25 -16.81 -7.37 -6.02
N GLN A 26 -16.62 -7.93 -7.22
CA GLN A 26 -16.29 -9.35 -7.35
C GLN A 26 -14.82 -9.59 -6.98
N LYS A 27 -13.95 -8.59 -7.19
CA LYS A 27 -12.53 -8.65 -6.88
C LYS A 27 -12.10 -7.40 -6.12
N LEU A 28 -11.41 -7.60 -5.00
CA LEU A 28 -10.75 -6.52 -4.27
C LEU A 28 -9.26 -6.54 -4.60
N VAL A 29 -8.70 -5.39 -4.96
CA VAL A 29 -7.28 -5.21 -5.19
C VAL A 29 -6.75 -4.22 -4.16
N VAL A 30 -5.84 -4.67 -3.29
CA VAL A 30 -5.22 -3.82 -2.27
C VAL A 30 -3.77 -3.57 -2.65
N LEU A 31 -3.40 -2.31 -2.83
CA LEU A 31 -2.06 -1.90 -3.25
C LEU A 31 -1.40 -1.08 -2.14
N CYS A 32 -0.44 -1.71 -1.45
CA CYS A 32 0.33 -1.11 -0.37
C CYS A 32 1.60 -0.45 -0.93
N HIS A 33 1.82 0.83 -0.58
CA HIS A 33 3.02 1.56 -1.01
C HIS A 33 4.29 1.06 -0.32
N GLY A 34 5.45 1.40 -0.89
CA GLY A 34 6.77 1.08 -0.33
C GLY A 34 7.17 1.96 0.85
N PHE A 35 8.22 1.57 1.58
CA PHE A 35 8.74 2.34 2.71
C PHE A 35 9.12 3.78 2.30
N GLY A 36 8.70 4.77 3.11
CA GLY A 36 9.05 6.18 2.88
C GLY A 36 8.18 6.89 1.84
N ALA A 37 7.37 6.15 1.08
CA ALA A 37 6.42 6.75 0.15
C ALA A 37 5.22 7.37 0.88
N PRO A 38 4.56 8.40 0.31
CA PRO A 38 3.33 8.96 0.86
C PRO A 38 2.13 8.02 0.69
N GLY A 39 1.09 8.22 1.50
CA GLY A 39 -0.10 7.37 1.51
C GLY A 39 -0.93 7.36 0.21
N ASP A 40 -0.70 8.30 -0.71
CA ASP A 40 -1.29 8.33 -2.06
C ASP A 40 -0.34 7.94 -3.19
N ASP A 41 0.89 7.51 -2.90
CA ASP A 41 1.92 7.21 -3.91
C ASP A 41 1.39 6.34 -5.05
N LEU A 42 0.65 5.28 -4.71
CA LEU A 42 0.08 4.34 -5.66
C LEU A 42 -1.34 4.70 -6.14
N ALA A 43 -2.00 5.70 -5.54
CA ALA A 43 -3.43 5.95 -5.74
C ALA A 43 -3.79 6.27 -7.20
N GLN A 44 -2.88 6.90 -7.94
CA GLN A 44 -3.08 7.22 -9.36
C GLN A 44 -3.12 5.97 -10.26
N PHE A 45 -2.61 4.82 -9.80
CA PHE A 45 -2.81 3.57 -10.53
C PHE A 45 -4.27 3.12 -10.54
N GLY A 46 -5.08 3.50 -9.55
CA GLY A 46 -6.49 3.08 -9.47
C GLY A 46 -7.28 3.45 -10.74
N PRO A 47 -7.36 4.74 -11.10
CA PRO A 47 -8.01 5.18 -12.32
C PRO A 47 -7.46 4.53 -13.60
N GLU A 48 -6.13 4.37 -13.71
CA GLU A 48 -5.51 3.76 -14.90
C GLU A 48 -5.82 2.27 -15.02
N LEU A 49 -5.75 1.52 -13.92
CA LEU A 49 -6.08 0.10 -13.87
C LEU A 49 -7.56 -0.14 -14.16
N ILE A 50 -8.47 0.70 -13.63
CA ILE A 50 -9.90 0.62 -13.93
C ILE A 50 -10.17 0.74 -15.43
N ARG A 51 -9.46 1.64 -16.12
CA ARG A 51 -9.63 1.87 -17.57
C ARG A 51 -8.93 0.83 -18.45
N SER A 52 -8.15 -0.08 -17.87
CA SER A 52 -7.37 -1.05 -18.64
C SER A 52 -8.22 -2.08 -19.39
N SER A 53 -9.43 -2.39 -18.90
CA SER A 53 -10.41 -3.26 -19.57
C SER A 53 -11.80 -3.16 -18.95
N ASP A 54 -12.82 -3.48 -19.74
CA ASP A 54 -14.21 -3.56 -19.25
C ASP A 54 -14.34 -4.54 -18.08
N ALA A 55 -13.66 -5.69 -18.16
CA ALA A 55 -13.67 -6.69 -17.11
C ALA A 55 -13.16 -6.12 -15.76
N VAL A 56 -12.08 -5.32 -15.77
CA VAL A 56 -11.58 -4.69 -14.53
C VAL A 56 -12.56 -3.62 -14.06
N GLN A 57 -13.04 -2.77 -14.97
CA GLN A 57 -13.98 -1.71 -14.67
C GLN A 57 -15.27 -2.21 -14.00
N GLU A 58 -15.79 -3.34 -14.46
CA GLU A 58 -17.08 -3.90 -14.03
C GLU A 58 -16.99 -4.80 -12.79
N THR A 59 -15.79 -5.26 -12.42
CA THR A 59 -15.65 -6.30 -11.38
C THR A 59 -14.74 -5.93 -10.22
N CYS A 60 -13.85 -4.95 -10.38
CA CYS A 60 -12.81 -4.65 -9.39
C CYS A 60 -13.11 -3.39 -8.56
N ARG A 61 -12.71 -3.45 -7.28
CA ARG A 61 -12.51 -2.28 -6.41
C ARG A 61 -11.05 -2.23 -5.97
N PHE A 62 -10.42 -1.07 -6.14
CA PHE A 62 -9.04 -0.82 -5.76
C PHE A 62 -8.99 -0.07 -4.43
N VAL A 63 -8.12 -0.49 -3.52
CA VAL A 63 -7.92 0.10 -2.20
C VAL A 63 -6.44 0.40 -2.01
N PHE A 64 -6.14 1.64 -1.64
CA PHE A 64 -4.80 2.16 -1.39
C PHE A 64 -4.72 2.62 0.07
N PRO A 65 -4.33 1.72 0.98
CA PRO A 65 -4.19 2.05 2.39
C PRO A 65 -2.90 2.84 2.65
N GLU A 66 -3.01 3.82 3.54
CA GLU A 66 -1.90 4.59 4.08
C GLU A 66 -1.29 3.84 5.26
N ALA A 67 0.02 3.56 5.20
CA ALA A 67 0.69 2.82 6.27
C ALA A 67 0.67 3.59 7.60
N PRO A 68 0.65 2.90 8.77
CA PRO A 68 0.33 3.53 10.05
C PRO A 68 1.46 4.38 10.66
N ILE A 69 2.72 4.11 10.33
CA ILE A 69 3.87 4.82 10.91
C ILE A 69 4.16 6.09 10.11
N ASP A 70 4.24 7.23 10.80
CA ASP A 70 4.71 8.50 10.22
C ASP A 70 6.24 8.59 10.32
N LEU A 71 6.91 8.93 9.21
CA LEU A 71 8.36 9.10 9.13
C LEU A 71 8.80 10.57 9.13
N GLY A 72 7.90 11.52 9.35
CA GLY A 72 8.22 12.95 9.42
C GLY A 72 9.31 13.27 10.43
N ASP A 73 9.21 12.73 11.64
CA ASP A 73 10.21 12.88 12.71
C ASP A 73 11.54 12.17 12.41
N HIS A 74 11.54 11.28 11.42
CA HIS A 74 12.73 10.56 10.93
C HIS A 74 13.36 11.24 9.71
N GLY A 75 12.94 12.47 9.38
CA GLY A 75 13.50 13.25 8.28
C GLY A 75 12.92 12.93 6.90
N ILE A 76 11.80 12.20 6.83
CA ILE A 76 11.07 11.93 5.58
C ILE A 76 9.65 12.51 5.69
N PRO A 77 9.46 13.83 5.47
CA PRO A 77 8.15 14.46 5.55
C PRO A 77 7.13 13.82 4.62
N GLY A 78 5.98 13.42 5.17
CA GLY A 78 4.91 12.74 4.43
C GLY A 78 5.20 11.27 4.11
N GLY A 79 6.39 10.76 4.43
CA GLY A 79 6.73 9.36 4.26
C GLY A 79 6.04 8.48 5.29
N ARG A 80 5.59 7.30 4.84
CA ARG A 80 4.87 6.34 5.67
C ARG A 80 5.55 4.97 5.67
N ALA A 81 5.35 4.19 6.73
CA ALA A 81 5.87 2.82 6.83
C ALA A 81 4.88 1.84 7.47
N TRP A 82 4.93 0.59 7.01
CA TRP A 82 4.14 -0.52 7.54
C TRP A 82 4.74 -1.05 8.84
N TRP A 83 6.06 -1.16 8.88
CA TRP A 83 6.85 -1.53 10.04
C TRP A 83 8.19 -0.76 10.01
N PRO A 84 8.90 -0.64 11.16
CA PRO A 84 10.22 -0.02 11.20
C PRO A 84 11.23 -0.82 10.37
N VAL A 85 12.05 -0.13 9.57
CA VAL A 85 13.10 -0.75 8.76
C VAL A 85 14.48 -0.33 9.28
N ASN A 86 15.35 -1.32 9.52
CA ASN A 86 16.74 -1.05 9.89
C ASN A 86 17.56 -0.69 8.64
N MET A 87 17.68 0.62 8.36
CA MET A 87 18.39 1.13 7.19
C MET A 87 19.87 0.75 7.19
N ALA A 88 20.52 0.62 8.35
CA ALA A 88 21.92 0.20 8.43
C ALA A 88 22.09 -1.28 8.03
N ALA A 89 21.16 -2.14 8.45
CA ALA A 89 21.13 -3.54 8.03
C ALA A 89 20.87 -3.67 6.52
N LEU A 90 19.94 -2.88 5.97
CA LEU A 90 19.69 -2.85 4.52
C LEU A 90 20.90 -2.37 3.72
N ALA A 91 21.58 -1.32 4.18
CA ALA A 91 22.80 -0.83 3.52
C ALA A 91 23.88 -1.93 3.47
N ARG A 92 24.09 -2.63 4.59
CA ARG A 92 25.02 -3.76 4.67
C ARG A 92 24.64 -4.88 3.70
N ILE A 93 23.36 -5.31 3.69
CA ILE A 93 22.87 -6.36 2.78
C ILE A 93 23.09 -5.97 1.32
N ASN A 94 22.86 -4.70 0.98
CA ASN A 94 23.07 -4.19 -0.36
C ASN A 94 24.56 -4.18 -0.76
N GLU A 95 25.44 -3.76 0.15
CA GLU A 95 26.90 -3.78 -0.05
C GLU A 95 27.44 -5.20 -0.26
N THR A 96 26.97 -6.17 0.52
CA THR A 96 27.41 -7.57 0.43
C THR A 96 26.66 -8.37 -0.63
N ARG A 97 25.61 -7.79 -1.23
CA ARG A 97 24.66 -8.45 -2.15
C ARG A 97 23.99 -9.69 -1.55
N SER A 98 23.84 -9.74 -0.23
CA SER A 98 23.22 -10.86 0.49
C SER A 98 21.68 -10.80 0.46
N PHE A 99 21.09 -10.60 -0.72
CA PHE A 99 19.64 -10.32 -0.83
C PHE A 99 18.75 -11.46 -0.36
N GLU A 100 19.26 -12.70 -0.31
CA GLU A 100 18.55 -13.84 0.28
C GLU A 100 18.13 -13.57 1.74
N GLU A 101 18.93 -12.81 2.50
CA GLU A 101 18.60 -12.43 3.89
C GLU A 101 17.27 -11.68 3.99
N LEU A 102 16.92 -10.87 2.98
CA LEU A 102 15.66 -10.10 2.96
C LEU A 102 14.43 -11.00 2.89
N THR A 103 14.55 -12.18 2.28
CA THR A 103 13.42 -13.10 2.09
C THR A 103 13.03 -13.85 3.36
N THR A 104 13.94 -13.88 4.34
CA THR A 104 13.75 -14.57 5.62
C THR A 104 13.51 -13.61 6.79
N MET A 105 13.53 -12.30 6.54
CA MET A 105 13.28 -11.30 7.58
C MET A 105 11.81 -11.33 8.00
N ASP A 106 11.60 -11.40 9.31
CA ASP A 106 10.27 -11.33 9.92
C ASP A 106 10.02 -9.90 10.45
N PRO A 107 9.06 -9.15 9.89
CA PRO A 107 8.70 -7.83 10.39
C PRO A 107 8.14 -7.89 11.82
N PRO A 108 8.42 -6.90 12.68
CA PRO A 108 7.79 -6.81 13.98
C PRO A 108 6.26 -6.79 13.87
N GLY A 109 5.57 -7.64 14.65
CA GLY A 109 4.12 -7.71 14.67
C GLY A 109 3.49 -8.62 13.61
N MET A 110 4.29 -9.29 12.77
CA MET A 110 3.80 -10.16 11.70
C MET A 110 3.15 -11.45 12.22
N ALA A 111 3.64 -11.99 13.33
CA ALA A 111 3.10 -13.23 13.92
C ALA A 111 1.72 -13.04 14.58
N GLU A 112 1.40 -11.80 14.97
CA GLU A 112 0.18 -11.42 15.66
C GLU A 112 -0.94 -10.89 14.73
N ALA A 113 -0.62 -10.68 13.44
CA ALA A 113 -1.51 -10.07 12.45
C ALA A 113 -2.51 -11.04 11.79
#